data_AF-A0A314UUU8-F1
#
_entry.id   AF-A0A314UUU8-F1
#
_cell.length_a   1.000
_cell.length_b   1.000
_cell.length_c   1.000
_cell.angle_alpha   90.00
_cell.angle_beta   90.00
_cell.angle_gamma   90.00
#
_symmetry.space_group_name_H-M   'P 1'
#
loop_
_entity.id
_entity.type
_entity.pdbx_description
1 polymer ?
#
loop_
_entity_poly.entity_id
_entity_poly.type
_entity_poly.pdbx_seq_one_letter_code
_entity_poly.pdbx_strand_id
1 'polypeptide(L)'
;MDSCSIANFLLVLLLSLASLCPVHGTHQEDHNTNYAKEILSAAQQDKQWLVSIRRQIHENPELRFEEYNTSALLRRELDQLGISYTYPIAKTGIVAQIGSGSSPVVALRADMDALPLQELVEWEHKSKLMVKCTVVVMMLTPPCFLALLSCLINGKTNLRGQ
;
A
#
# COMPACT_ATOMS: atom_id res chain seq x y z
N MET A 1 13.16 -42.00 -57.91
CA MET A 1 12.99 -41.10 -56.74
C MET A 1 13.45 -39.74 -57.20
N ASP A 2 12.49 -38.87 -57.44
CA ASP A 2 12.70 -37.66 -58.23
C ASP A 2 13.36 -36.59 -57.37
N SER A 3 14.32 -35.85 -57.94
CA SER A 3 15.11 -34.83 -57.24
C SER A 3 14.27 -33.77 -56.53
N CYS A 4 13.02 -33.57 -56.97
CA CYS A 4 12.04 -32.66 -56.36
C CYS A 4 11.46 -33.19 -55.03
N SER A 5 11.32 -34.52 -54.88
CA SER A 5 10.75 -35.14 -53.67
C SER A 5 11.75 -35.10 -52.50
N ILE A 6 13.05 -35.21 -52.80
CA ILE A 6 14.14 -35.15 -51.81
C ILE A 6 14.28 -33.73 -51.25
N ALA A 7 14.13 -32.69 -52.09
CA ALA A 7 14.18 -31.29 -51.67
C ALA A 7 13.03 -30.93 -50.72
N ASN A 8 11.83 -31.45 -50.99
CA ASN A 8 10.66 -31.20 -50.14
C ASN A 8 10.76 -31.95 -48.80
N PHE A 9 11.35 -33.14 -48.79
CA PHE A 9 11.60 -33.91 -47.57
C PHE A 9 12.67 -33.26 -46.67
N LEU A 10 13.73 -32.71 -47.27
CA LEU A 10 14.78 -31.95 -46.55
C LEU A 10 14.25 -30.63 -45.97
N LEU A 11 13.35 -29.94 -46.70
CA LEU A 11 12.72 -28.69 -46.23
C LEU A 11 11.80 -28.93 -45.03
N VAL A 12 11.00 -30.01 -45.06
CA VAL A 12 10.12 -30.40 -43.94
C VAL A 12 10.93 -30.82 -42.71
N LEU A 13 12.05 -31.53 -42.92
CA LEU A 13 12.96 -31.92 -41.83
C LEU A 13 13.61 -30.70 -41.16
N LEU A 14 14.06 -29.71 -41.94
CA LEU A 14 14.65 -28.46 -41.43
C LEU A 14 13.63 -27.59 -40.67
N LEU A 15 12.38 -27.55 -41.12
CA LEU A 15 11.29 -26.83 -40.42
C LEU A 15 10.90 -27.52 -39.10
N SER A 16 10.98 -28.86 -39.02
CA SER A 16 10.68 -29.60 -37.79
C SER A 16 11.74 -29.42 -36.69
N LEU A 17 13.01 -29.21 -37.07
CA LEU A 17 14.12 -29.01 -36.12
C LEU A 17 14.13 -27.61 -35.48
N ALA A 18 13.52 -26.61 -36.14
CA ALA A 18 13.37 -25.26 -35.58
C ALA A 18 12.37 -25.18 -34.40
N SER A 19 11.55 -26.22 -34.20
CA SER A 19 10.57 -26.30 -33.10
C SER A 19 11.17 -26.82 -31.77
N LEU A 20 12.46 -27.15 -31.74
CA LEU A 20 13.16 -27.70 -30.57
C LEU A 20 14.13 -26.72 -29.91
N CYS A 21 14.18 -25.46 -30.32
CA CYS A 21 14.79 -24.44 -29.48
C CYS A 21 13.87 -24.24 -28.26
N PRO A 22 14.27 -24.65 -27.04
CA PRO A 22 13.62 -24.08 -25.89
C PRO A 22 13.94 -22.59 -25.98
N VAL A 23 12.91 -21.76 -26.18
CA VAL A 23 12.97 -20.37 -25.78
C VAL A 23 13.24 -20.41 -24.27
N HIS A 24 14.51 -20.51 -23.89
CA HIS A 24 14.97 -20.06 -22.59
C HIS A 24 14.82 -18.55 -22.63
N GLY A 25 13.57 -18.10 -22.47
CA GLY A 25 13.32 -16.77 -21.93
C GLY A 25 14.11 -16.73 -20.64
N THR A 26 15.10 -15.85 -20.58
CA THR A 26 15.79 -15.56 -19.33
C THR A 26 14.71 -15.16 -18.34
N HIS A 27 14.48 -16.02 -17.33
CA HIS A 27 13.65 -15.70 -16.18
C HIS A 27 14.25 -14.45 -15.51
N GLN A 28 13.72 -13.29 -15.89
CA GLN A 28 13.81 -12.04 -15.14
C GLN A 28 12.44 -11.79 -14.50
N GLU A 29 11.79 -12.84 -14.02
CA GLU A 29 10.46 -12.80 -13.39
C GLU A 29 10.47 -13.11 -11.88
N ASP A 30 11.63 -13.34 -11.26
CA ASP A 30 11.65 -13.89 -9.91
C ASP A 30 11.77 -12.82 -8.79
N HIS A 31 12.47 -11.71 -9.02
CA HIS A 31 12.76 -10.78 -7.93
C HIS A 31 11.60 -9.82 -7.61
N ASN A 32 10.97 -9.23 -8.64
CA ASN A 32 9.90 -8.24 -8.46
C ASN A 32 8.61 -8.90 -7.95
N THR A 33 8.37 -10.15 -8.37
CA THR A 33 7.21 -10.95 -8.00
C THR A 33 7.32 -11.44 -6.55
N ASN A 34 8.53 -11.71 -6.05
CA ASN A 34 8.74 -12.06 -4.65
C ASN A 34 8.50 -10.85 -3.73
N TYR A 35 9.07 -9.68 -4.04
CA TYR A 35 8.82 -8.47 -3.26
C TYR A 35 7.35 -8.06 -3.23
N ALA A 36 6.65 -8.12 -4.36
CA ALA A 36 5.22 -7.84 -4.41
C ALA A 36 4.41 -8.79 -3.51
N LYS A 37 4.78 -10.08 -3.49
CA LYS A 37 4.16 -11.08 -2.60
C LYS A 37 4.43 -10.81 -1.12
N GLU A 38 5.66 -10.43 -0.77
CA GLU A 38 6.05 -10.08 0.61
C GLU A 38 5.32 -8.83 1.11
N ILE A 39 5.23 -7.78 0.30
CA ILE A 39 4.49 -6.56 0.65
C ILE A 39 3.00 -6.87 0.80
N LEU A 40 2.44 -7.68 -0.10
CA LEU A 40 1.04 -8.06 -0.04
C LEU A 40 0.71 -8.89 1.19
N SER A 41 1.58 -9.86 1.55
CA SER A 41 1.37 -10.69 2.73
C SER A 41 1.49 -9.87 4.03
N ALA A 42 2.47 -8.95 4.12
CA ALA A 42 2.57 -8.01 5.23
C ALA A 42 1.32 -7.12 5.35
N ALA A 43 0.85 -6.54 4.24
CA ALA A 43 -0.36 -5.72 4.24
C ALA A 43 -1.62 -6.50 4.67
N GLN A 44 -1.68 -7.80 4.36
CA GLN A 44 -2.78 -8.68 4.79
C GLN A 44 -2.77 -8.94 6.29
N GLN A 45 -1.59 -9.05 6.91
CA GLN A 45 -1.46 -9.22 8.37
C GLN A 45 -2.00 -8.00 9.11
N ASP A 46 -1.71 -6.81 8.59
CA ASP A 46 -2.13 -5.54 9.21
C ASP A 46 -3.60 -5.18 8.95
N LYS A 47 -4.29 -5.92 8.07
CA LYS A 47 -5.66 -5.61 7.63
C LYS A 47 -6.63 -5.36 8.78
N GLN A 48 -6.61 -6.20 9.81
CA GLN A 48 -7.55 -6.08 10.93
C GLN A 48 -7.30 -4.81 11.74
N TRP A 49 -6.04 -4.51 12.01
CA TRP A 49 -5.63 -3.28 12.68
C TRP A 49 -6.07 -2.04 11.87
N LEU A 50 -5.83 -2.03 10.55
CA LEU A 50 -6.25 -0.94 9.67
C LEU A 50 -7.76 -0.72 9.65
N VAL A 51 -8.53 -1.80 9.62
CA VAL A 51 -9.99 -1.74 9.72
C VAL A 51 -10.41 -1.14 11.07
N SER A 52 -9.73 -1.49 12.17
CA SER A 52 -10.04 -0.94 13.50
C SER A 52 -9.76 0.57 13.60
N ILE A 53 -8.65 1.04 13.02
CA ILE A 53 -8.30 2.46 12.99
C ILE A 53 -9.30 3.23 12.13
N ARG A 54 -9.63 2.70 10.94
CA ARG A 54 -10.65 3.29 10.07
C ARG A 54 -11.98 3.44 10.80
N ARG A 55 -12.43 2.41 11.52
CA ARG A 55 -13.70 2.43 12.26
C ARG A 55 -13.66 3.49 13.38
N GLN A 56 -12.58 3.57 14.16
CA GLN A 56 -12.44 4.58 15.21
C GLN A 56 -12.57 6.01 14.67
N ILE A 57 -11.91 6.30 13.55
CA ILE A 57 -11.98 7.61 12.88
C ILE A 57 -13.37 7.86 12.31
N HIS A 58 -13.96 6.86 11.66
CA HIS A 58 -15.25 6.99 10.99
C HIS A 58 -16.44 7.13 11.97
N GLU A 59 -16.37 6.50 13.14
CA GLU A 59 -17.38 6.63 14.18
C GLU A 59 -17.36 8.02 14.84
N ASN A 60 -16.20 8.68 14.88
CA ASN A 60 -15.99 9.99 15.52
C ASN A 60 -15.31 10.98 14.54
N PRO A 61 -15.98 11.35 13.44
CA PRO A 61 -15.41 12.25 12.45
C PRO A 61 -15.25 13.66 13.01
N GLU A 62 -14.06 14.25 12.86
CA GLU A 62 -13.73 15.60 13.31
C GLU A 62 -13.59 16.55 12.13
N LEU A 63 -13.98 17.82 12.31
CA LEU A 63 -13.89 18.82 11.24
C LEU A 63 -12.47 19.35 11.12
N ARG A 64 -12.23 20.10 10.04
CA ARG A 64 -10.97 20.79 9.80
C ARG A 64 -10.53 21.61 11.02
N PHE A 65 -9.29 21.41 11.45
CA PHE A 65 -8.65 22.03 12.61
C PHE A 65 -9.22 21.64 13.99
N GLU A 66 -10.12 20.67 14.03
CA GLU A 66 -10.73 20.12 15.25
C GLU A 66 -10.36 18.65 15.48
N GLU A 67 -9.41 18.11 14.71
CA GLU A 67 -9.03 16.70 14.66
C GLU A 67 -8.16 16.26 15.86
N TYR A 68 -8.55 16.64 17.07
CA TYR A 68 -7.77 16.37 18.28
C TYR A 68 -7.71 14.88 18.62
N ASN A 69 -8.83 14.17 18.49
CA ASN A 69 -8.89 12.73 18.77
C ASN A 69 -8.21 11.93 17.68
N THR A 70 -8.41 12.31 16.41
CA THR A 70 -7.76 11.68 15.26
C THR A 70 -6.25 11.87 15.31
N SER A 71 -5.78 13.09 15.62
CA SER A 71 -4.36 13.38 15.82
C SER A 71 -3.78 12.59 17.00
N ALA A 72 -4.49 12.51 18.13
CA ALA A 72 -4.06 11.72 19.29
C ALA A 72 -3.97 10.21 18.98
N LEU A 73 -4.95 9.69 18.23
CA LEU A 73 -4.94 8.31 17.73
C LEU A 73 -3.68 8.05 16.89
N LEU A 74 -3.41 8.89 15.89
CA LEU A 74 -2.23 8.70 15.04
C LEU A 74 -0.92 8.79 15.80
N ARG A 75 -0.78 9.73 16.75
CA ARG A 75 0.42 9.82 17.60
C ARG A 75 0.64 8.54 18.40
N ARG A 76 -0.41 7.98 19.00
CA ARG A 76 -0.33 6.70 19.70
C ARG A 76 0.12 5.56 18.79
N GLU A 77 -0.42 5.46 17.57
CA GLU A 77 -0.01 4.43 16.62
C GLU A 77 1.43 4.64 16.15
N LEU A 78 1.86 5.88 15.90
CA LEU A 78 3.25 6.20 15.55
C LEU A 78 4.23 5.88 16.69
N ASP A 79 3.85 6.16 17.94
CA ASP A 79 4.63 5.82 19.13
C ASP A 79 4.79 4.29 19.24
N GLN A 80 3.72 3.52 19.01
CA GLN A 80 3.76 2.05 19.02
C GLN A 80 4.64 1.47 17.90
N LEU A 81 4.66 2.11 16.74
CA LEU A 81 5.54 1.76 15.62
C LEU A 81 6.98 2.25 15.80
N GLY A 82 7.27 3.03 16.84
CA GLY A 82 8.61 3.60 17.09
C GLY A 82 9.03 4.65 16.07
N ILE A 83 8.07 5.39 15.49
CA ILE A 83 8.33 6.39 14.45
C ILE A 83 8.38 7.78 15.08
N SER A 84 9.49 8.49 14.87
CA SER A 84 9.62 9.89 15.28
C SER A 84 8.72 10.81 14.45
N TYR A 85 8.05 11.74 15.13
CA TYR A 85 7.18 12.73 14.49
C TYR A 85 7.27 14.10 15.17
N THR A 86 6.82 15.12 14.44
CA THR A 86 6.67 16.50 14.91
C THR A 86 5.19 16.85 15.04
N TYR A 87 4.81 17.39 16.20
CA TYR A 87 3.48 17.88 16.55
C TYR A 87 3.61 19.03 17.57
N PRO A 88 2.75 20.07 17.54
CA PRO A 88 1.66 20.31 16.59
C PRO A 88 2.11 21.06 15.33
N ILE A 89 1.59 20.65 14.18
CA ILE A 89 1.71 21.39 12.90
C ILE A 89 0.33 21.88 12.50
N ALA A 90 0.16 23.18 12.25
CA ALA A 90 -1.14 23.77 11.90
C ALA A 90 -2.29 23.34 12.85
N LYS A 91 -2.02 23.36 14.16
CA LYS A 91 -2.88 22.92 15.29
C LYS A 91 -2.91 21.40 15.52
N THR A 92 -3.39 20.61 14.57
CA THR A 92 -3.66 19.17 14.76
C THR A 92 -2.79 18.26 13.88
N GLY A 93 -2.14 18.82 12.86
CA GLY A 93 -1.30 18.10 11.90
C GLY A 93 -0.04 17.49 12.51
N ILE A 94 0.43 16.43 11.85
CA ILE A 94 1.58 15.63 12.26
C ILE A 94 2.48 15.45 11.03
N VAL A 95 3.80 15.54 11.24
CA VAL A 95 4.80 15.17 10.23
C VAL A 95 5.68 14.07 10.82
N ALA A 96 5.63 12.88 10.23
CA ALA A 96 6.44 11.73 10.65
C ALA A 96 7.58 11.48 9.67
N GLN A 97 8.73 11.02 10.18
CA GLN A 97 9.91 10.72 9.37
C GLN A 97 10.38 9.29 9.62
N ILE A 98 10.60 8.53 8.53
CA ILE A 98 11.25 7.21 8.58
C ILE A 98 12.59 7.28 7.85
N GLY A 99 13.66 6.89 8.53
CA GLY A 99 15.02 6.84 7.97
C GLY A 99 15.83 8.10 8.23
N SER A 100 16.95 8.25 7.52
CA SER A 100 17.96 9.31 7.74
C SER A 100 17.56 10.68 7.21
N GLY A 101 16.58 10.77 6.30
CA GLY A 101 16.25 12.01 5.58
C GLY A 101 17.24 12.36 4.45
N SER A 102 18.18 11.47 4.12
CA SER A 102 19.06 11.62 2.96
C SER A 102 18.34 11.22 1.66
N SER A 103 18.75 11.82 0.55
CA SER A 103 18.22 11.50 -0.79
C SER A 103 18.40 10.02 -1.15
N PRO A 104 17.45 9.38 -1.87
CA PRO A 104 16.16 9.92 -2.31
C PRO A 104 15.13 9.97 -1.19
N VAL A 105 14.36 11.08 -1.13
CA VAL A 105 13.29 11.28 -0.15
C VAL A 105 11.93 11.22 -0.85
N VAL A 106 11.00 10.43 -0.31
CA VAL A 106 9.62 10.34 -0.77
C VAL A 106 8.71 10.87 0.34
N ALA A 107 7.82 11.81 -0.02
CA ALA A 107 6.81 12.35 0.90
C ALA A 107 5.44 11.74 0.61
N LEU A 108 4.77 11.30 1.67
CA LEU A 108 3.41 10.78 1.64
C LEU A 108 2.53 11.76 2.42
N ARG A 109 1.34 12.06 1.90
CA ARG A 109 0.38 12.96 2.54
C ARG A 109 -0.96 12.26 2.69
N ALA A 110 -1.57 12.48 3.85
CA ALA A 110 -2.92 12.05 4.20
C ALA A 110 -3.64 13.22 4.88
N ASP A 111 -4.88 13.48 4.50
CA ASP A 111 -5.73 14.46 5.16
C ASP A 111 -6.59 13.77 6.24
N MET A 112 -6.85 14.46 7.36
CA MET A 112 -7.54 13.90 8.54
C MET A 112 -8.97 14.43 8.72
N ASP A 113 -9.35 15.51 8.01
CA ASP A 113 -10.61 16.20 8.24
C ASP A 113 -11.81 15.48 7.61
N ALA A 114 -12.92 15.48 8.36
CA ALA A 114 -14.22 15.08 7.87
C ALA A 114 -14.98 16.27 7.27
N LEU A 115 -15.99 15.99 6.46
CA LEU A 115 -16.85 17.01 5.87
C LEU A 115 -18.13 17.21 6.71
N PRO A 116 -18.68 18.44 6.74
CA PRO A 116 -19.91 18.77 7.45
C PRO A 116 -21.14 18.33 6.64
N LEU A 117 -21.38 17.03 6.57
CA LEU A 117 -22.50 16.45 5.84
C LEU A 117 -23.06 15.24 6.58
N GLN A 118 -24.37 15.02 6.44
CA GLN A 118 -25.07 13.93 7.09
C GLN A 118 -24.82 12.62 6.36
N GLU A 119 -24.34 11.60 7.09
CA GLU A 119 -24.26 10.25 6.56
C GLU A 119 -25.67 9.66 6.44
N LEU A 120 -26.06 9.31 5.21
CA LEU A 120 -27.36 8.70 4.87
C LEU A 120 -27.31 7.17 4.81
N VAL A 121 -26.11 6.59 4.82
CA VAL A 121 -25.89 5.14 4.80
C VAL A 121 -26.09 4.58 6.19
N GLU A 122 -26.89 3.52 6.31
CA GLU A 122 -27.11 2.79 7.55
C GLU A 122 -26.18 1.56 7.60
N TRP A 123 -25.27 1.54 8.57
CA TRP A 123 -24.36 0.44 8.84
C TRP A 123 -23.74 0.53 10.25
N GLU A 124 -23.08 -0.53 10.70
CA GLU A 124 -22.62 -0.70 12.09
C GLU A 124 -21.66 0.39 12.61
N HIS A 125 -20.83 0.97 11.74
CA HIS A 125 -19.81 1.98 12.11
C HIS A 125 -20.10 3.36 11.49
N LYS A 126 -21.38 3.66 11.27
CA LYS A 126 -21.84 4.99 10.88
C LYS A 126 -21.33 6.05 11.86
N SER A 127 -21.08 7.26 11.37
CA SER A 127 -20.78 8.41 12.22
C SER A 127 -21.83 8.56 13.33
N LYS A 128 -21.35 8.70 14.58
CA LYS A 128 -22.21 8.91 15.76
C LYS A 128 -22.64 10.37 15.92
N LEU A 129 -22.06 11.28 15.12
CA LEU A 129 -22.34 12.71 15.18
C LEU A 129 -23.29 13.10 14.05
N MET A 130 -24.46 13.66 14.43
CA MET A 130 -25.34 14.32 13.46
C MET A 130 -24.54 15.41 12.74
N VAL A 131 -24.66 15.47 11.41
CA VAL A 131 -24.01 16.42 10.47
C VAL A 131 -22.51 16.28 10.19
N LYS A 132 -21.81 15.27 10.70
CA LYS A 132 -20.39 15.00 10.33
C LYS A 132 -20.27 13.64 9.66
N CYS A 133 -19.53 13.58 8.55
CA CYS A 133 -19.26 12.32 7.87
C CYS A 133 -17.87 12.36 7.24
N THR A 134 -17.14 11.25 7.37
CA THR A 134 -15.91 11.02 6.62
C THR A 134 -16.29 10.70 5.18
N VAL A 135 -16.36 11.70 4.30
CA VAL A 135 -16.47 11.38 2.87
C VAL A 135 -15.16 10.74 2.45
N VAL A 136 -15.28 9.54 1.88
CA VAL A 136 -14.19 8.85 1.22
C VAL A 136 -13.85 9.59 -0.08
N VAL A 137 -13.28 10.80 0.02
CA VAL A 137 -12.62 11.46 -1.11
C VAL A 137 -11.13 11.17 -1.02
N MET A 138 -10.75 10.17 -1.82
CA MET A 138 -9.51 9.92 -2.53
C MET A 138 -8.14 10.38 -1.93
N MET A 139 -7.25 9.38 -1.89
CA MET A 139 -5.80 9.41 -1.66
C MET A 139 -5.37 9.39 -0.18
N LEU A 140 -5.28 8.17 0.36
CA LEU A 140 -4.65 7.83 1.64
C LEU A 140 -5.37 8.41 2.86
N THR A 141 -6.49 7.79 3.25
CA THR A 141 -6.98 7.94 4.63
C THR A 141 -5.86 7.59 5.62
N PRO A 142 -5.81 8.22 6.82
CA PRO A 142 -4.77 7.95 7.81
C PRO A 142 -4.44 6.47 8.09
N PRO A 143 -5.40 5.51 8.09
CA PRO A 143 -5.04 4.09 8.21
C PRO A 143 -4.18 3.58 7.05
N CYS A 144 -4.47 3.92 5.79
CA CYS A 144 -3.65 3.49 4.65
C CYS A 144 -2.21 4.04 4.73
N PHE A 145 -2.04 5.22 5.31
CA PHE A 145 -0.72 5.79 5.58
C PHE A 145 0.03 4.97 6.65
N LEU A 146 -0.63 4.67 7.77
CA LEU A 146 -0.07 3.81 8.83
C LEU A 146 0.27 2.39 8.32
N ALA A 147 -0.55 1.83 7.43
CA ALA A 147 -0.27 0.56 6.75
C ALA A 147 1.06 0.60 5.99
N LEU A 148 1.24 1.65 5.19
CA LEU A 148 2.44 1.81 4.39
C LEU A 148 3.67 2.00 5.28
N LEU A 149 3.55 2.77 6.36
CA LEU A 149 4.58 2.92 7.38
C LEU A 149 4.96 1.57 8.01
N SER A 150 3.97 0.78 8.45
CA SER A 150 4.19 -0.56 9.02
C SER A 150 4.90 -1.49 8.03
N CYS A 151 4.40 -1.60 6.79
CA CYS A 151 5.02 -2.41 5.74
C CYS A 151 6.46 -1.96 5.43
N LEU A 152 6.72 -0.65 5.40
CA LEU A 152 8.08 -0.11 5.16
C LEU A 152 9.04 -0.45 6.30
N ILE A 153 8.56 -0.50 7.54
CA ILE A 153 9.38 -0.89 8.71
C ILE A 153 9.64 -2.39 8.69
N ASN A 154 8.59 -3.20 8.55
CA ASN A 154 8.69 -4.66 8.55
C ASN A 154 9.45 -5.19 7.32
N GLY A 155 9.32 -4.53 6.18
CA GLY A 155 10.14 -4.80 5.00
C GLY A 155 11.62 -4.48 5.22
N LYS A 156 11.94 -3.36 5.90
CA LYS A 156 13.33 -3.01 6.23
C LYS A 156 13.97 -3.94 7.27
N THR A 157 13.21 -4.49 8.21
CA THR A 157 13.74 -5.48 9.18
C THR A 157 14.11 -6.79 8.50
N ASN A 158 13.39 -7.19 7.45
CA ASN A 158 13.72 -8.40 6.68
C ASN A 158 14.97 -8.21 5.78
N LEU A 159 15.18 -6.99 5.27
CA LEU A 159 16.33 -6.64 4.41
C LEU A 159 17.66 -6.42 5.16
N ARG A 160 17.65 -6.31 6.49
CA ARG A 160 18.90 -6.29 7.31
C ARG A 160 19.38 -7.68 7.74
N GLY A 161 18.61 -8.73 7.40
CA GLY A 161 18.90 -10.12 7.75
C GLY A 161 19.40 -10.99 6.60
N GLN A 162 19.78 -10.40 5.47
CA GLN A 162 20.46 -11.08 4.34
C GLN A 162 21.79 -10.41 4.03
#